data_AF-A0A7J3J750-F1
#
_entry.id   AF-A0A7J3J750-F1
#
_cell.length_a   1.000
_cell.length_b   1.000
_cell.length_c   1.000
_cell.angle_alpha   90.00
_cell.angle_beta   90.00
_cell.angle_gamma   90.00
#
_symmetry.space_group_name_H-M   'P 1'
#
loop_
_entity.id
_entity.type
_entity.pdbx_description
1 polymer ?
#
loop_
_entity_poly.entity_id
_entity_poly.type
_entity_poly.pdbx_seq_one_letter_code
_entity_poly.pdbx_strand_id
1 'polypeptide(L)'
;MTTVDELRVMMLTWEFPPRIVGGISPHVYHLSKNLANEGVKVYVVTCDFPGAPDHEILDGVEVFRIDSYKNPSPDFASWVYLMNMNMQKEAAAIVKNLGGVNIFHAHDWLVANAGIGLKHIFRKPLLATIHSTEIGRRNGLHSDYERMIHETEAWLTYEAWTVICCSNYMVSHVKWAFNIPE
;
A
#
# COMPACT_ATOMS: atom_id res chain seq x y z
N MET A 1 33.56 11.64 -5.63
CA MET A 1 32.11 11.93 -5.67
C MET A 1 31.41 10.71 -5.11
N THR A 2 30.93 10.80 -3.86
CA THR A 2 30.04 9.79 -3.29
C THR A 2 28.73 9.86 -4.06
N THR A 3 28.42 8.82 -4.82
CA THR A 3 27.09 8.63 -5.39
C THR A 3 26.11 8.64 -4.22
N VAL A 4 25.19 9.61 -4.20
CA VAL A 4 24.01 9.50 -3.34
C VAL A 4 23.32 8.22 -3.80
N ASP A 5 23.18 7.23 -2.91
CA ASP A 5 22.46 6.01 -3.24
C ASP A 5 21.08 6.37 -3.80
N GLU A 6 20.77 5.88 -5.01
CA GLU A 6 19.51 6.14 -5.69
C GLU A 6 18.34 5.67 -4.81
N LEU A 7 17.42 6.58 -4.47
CA LEU A 7 16.29 6.26 -3.59
C LEU A 7 15.33 5.29 -4.29
N ARG A 8 15.08 4.15 -3.67
CA ARG A 8 14.18 3.09 -4.14
C ARG A 8 12.97 2.96 -3.24
N VAL A 9 11.79 3.13 -3.79
CA VAL A 9 10.51 3.04 -3.07
C VAL A 9 9.67 1.91 -3.67
N MET A 10 9.22 1.01 -2.82
CA MET A 10 8.21 0.01 -3.18
C MET A 10 6.85 0.42 -2.63
N MET A 11 5.94 0.80 -3.52
CA MET A 11 4.56 1.13 -3.21
C MET A 11 3.71 -0.14 -3.29
N LEU A 12 2.90 -0.37 -2.26
CA LEU A 12 1.92 -1.44 -2.21
C LEU A 12 0.53 -0.84 -2.33
N THR A 13 -0.29 -1.37 -3.23
CA THR A 13 -1.69 -0.96 -3.41
C THR A 13 -2.50 -2.15 -3.89
N TRP A 14 -3.81 -2.15 -3.64
CA TRP A 14 -4.72 -3.16 -4.19
C TRP A 14 -5.36 -2.71 -5.52
N GLU A 15 -5.22 -1.44 -5.87
CA GLU A 15 -5.69 -0.86 -7.12
C GLU A 15 -4.65 0.06 -7.76
N PHE A 16 -4.47 -0.12 -9.06
CA PHE A 16 -3.57 0.64 -9.92
C PHE A 16 -4.04 0.40 -11.36
N PRO A 17 -3.95 1.38 -12.28
CA PRO A 17 -4.45 1.20 -13.64
C PRO A 17 -3.93 -0.08 -14.31
N PRO A 18 -4.78 -0.85 -15.03
CA PRO A 18 -6.17 -0.55 -15.38
C PRO A 18 -7.22 -0.87 -14.30
N ARG A 19 -6.81 -1.43 -13.15
CA ARG A 19 -7.71 -1.72 -12.03
C ARG A 19 -8.08 -0.42 -11.29
N ILE A 20 -9.31 0.02 -11.43
CA ILE A 20 -9.83 1.24 -10.81
C ILE A 20 -11.14 0.88 -10.10
N VAL A 21 -11.13 0.88 -8.77
CA VAL A 21 -12.33 0.72 -7.93
C VAL A 21 -12.69 2.05 -7.28
N GLY A 22 -11.69 2.83 -6.86
CA GLY A 22 -11.87 4.13 -6.24
C GLY A 22 -10.73 5.11 -6.53
N GLY A 23 -10.50 6.01 -5.57
CA GLY A 23 -9.53 7.10 -5.69
C GLY A 23 -8.08 6.73 -5.38
N ILE A 24 -7.79 5.53 -4.88
CA ILE A 24 -6.42 5.09 -4.59
C ILE A 24 -5.67 4.89 -5.92
N SER A 25 -6.31 4.28 -6.91
CA SER A 25 -5.70 3.96 -8.21
C SER A 25 -5.14 5.20 -8.93
N PRO A 26 -5.93 6.27 -9.18
CA PRO A 26 -5.38 7.50 -9.76
C PRO A 26 -4.38 8.21 -8.83
N HIS A 27 -4.56 8.15 -7.50
CA HIS A 27 -3.61 8.75 -6.56
C HIS A 27 -2.23 8.09 -6.67
N VAL A 28 -2.16 6.76 -6.58
CA VAL A 28 -0.90 6.00 -6.65
C VAL A 28 -0.27 6.19 -8.03
N TYR A 29 -1.05 6.15 -9.11
CA TYR A 29 -0.55 6.39 -10.48
C TYR A 29 0.15 7.75 -10.62
N HIS A 30 -0.49 8.84 -10.19
CA HIS A 30 0.11 10.16 -10.28
C HIS A 30 1.29 10.35 -9.32
N LEU A 31 1.19 9.81 -8.10
CA LEU A 31 2.28 9.90 -7.12
C LEU A 31 3.52 9.14 -7.60
N SER A 32 3.38 7.89 -8.03
CA SER A 32 4.49 7.06 -8.49
C SER A 32 5.19 7.66 -9.71
N LYS A 33 4.40 8.15 -10.67
CA LYS A 33 4.90 8.83 -11.87
C LYS A 33 5.69 10.10 -11.53
N ASN A 34 5.14 10.96 -10.66
CA ASN A 34 5.82 12.20 -10.30
C ASN A 34 7.10 11.94 -9.50
N LEU A 35 7.12 10.96 -8.60
CA LEU A 35 8.35 10.54 -7.92
C LEU A 35 9.40 10.00 -8.89
N ALA A 36 8.99 9.21 -9.88
CA ALA A 36 9.88 8.73 -10.94
C ALA A 36 10.48 9.88 -11.77
N ASN A 37 9.67 10.90 -12.09
CA ASN A 37 10.14 12.11 -12.77
C ASN A 37 11.16 12.92 -11.95
N GLU A 38 11.07 12.86 -10.62
CA GLU A 38 12.02 13.47 -9.68
C GLU A 38 13.27 12.58 -9.42
N GLY A 39 13.43 11.49 -10.18
CA GLY A 39 14.61 10.61 -10.11
C GLY A 39 14.55 9.51 -9.05
N VAL A 40 13.39 9.29 -8.41
CA VAL A 40 13.18 8.16 -7.49
C VAL A 40 12.92 6.87 -8.29
N LYS A 41 13.55 5.76 -7.93
CA LYS A 41 13.18 4.45 -8.48
C LYS A 41 11.94 3.92 -7.78
N VAL A 42 10.82 3.93 -8.50
CA VAL A 42 9.52 3.51 -7.97
C VAL A 42 9.14 2.15 -8.52
N TYR A 43 8.79 1.25 -7.60
CA TYR A 43 8.24 -0.07 -7.88
C TYR A 43 6.82 -0.11 -7.29
N VAL A 44 5.81 -0.40 -8.10
CA VAL A 44 4.44 -0.59 -7.63
C VAL A 44 4.14 -2.08 -7.63
N VAL A 45 3.71 -2.62 -6.48
CA VAL A 45 3.16 -3.98 -6.38
C VAL A 45 1.66 -3.87 -6.17
N THR A 46 0.88 -4.45 -7.08
CA THR A 46 -0.59 -4.32 -7.12
C THR A 46 -1.27 -5.62 -7.52
N CYS A 47 -2.59 -5.71 -7.35
CA CYS A 47 -3.37 -6.86 -7.83
C CYS A 47 -3.34 -6.99 -9.36
N ASP A 48 -3.44 -8.22 -9.84
CA ASP A 48 -3.68 -8.60 -11.23
C ASP A 48 -5.00 -8.05 -11.78
N PHE A 49 -5.05 -7.94 -13.12
CA PHE A 49 -6.22 -7.48 -13.85
C PHE A 49 -6.30 -8.15 -15.23
N PRO A 50 -7.51 -8.54 -15.70
CA PRO A 50 -7.65 -9.18 -17.00
C PRO A 50 -7.02 -8.38 -18.15
N GLY A 51 -6.14 -9.04 -18.91
CA GLY A 51 -5.44 -8.45 -20.06
C GLY A 51 -4.28 -7.51 -19.71
N ALA A 52 -4.03 -7.22 -18.44
CA ALA A 52 -2.84 -6.48 -18.02
C ALA A 52 -1.64 -7.43 -17.88
N PRO A 53 -0.42 -6.99 -18.24
CA PRO A 53 0.77 -7.79 -18.03
C PRO A 53 1.12 -7.91 -16.53
N ASP A 54 1.69 -9.05 -16.16
CA ASP A 54 2.21 -9.31 -14.81
C ASP A 54 3.33 -8.32 -14.41
N HIS A 55 4.08 -7.84 -15.40
CA HIS A 55 5.12 -6.82 -15.21
C HIS A 55 5.17 -5.88 -16.41
N GLU A 56 5.22 -4.57 -16.15
CA GLU A 56 5.46 -3.55 -17.17
C GLU A 56 6.12 -2.30 -16.59
N ILE A 57 6.65 -1.46 -17.48
CA ILE A 57 7.16 -0.13 -17.12
C ILE A 57 6.19 0.92 -17.66
N LEU A 58 5.60 1.70 -16.76
CA LEU A 58 4.66 2.78 -17.10
C LEU A 58 5.21 4.11 -16.58
N ASP A 59 5.47 5.05 -17.50
CA ASP A 59 5.95 6.39 -17.14
C ASP A 59 7.19 6.38 -16.21
N GLY A 60 8.11 5.43 -16.41
CA GLY A 60 9.32 5.28 -15.57
C GLY A 60 9.12 4.51 -14.26
N VAL A 61 7.90 4.01 -14.00
CA VAL A 61 7.53 3.19 -12.84
C VAL A 61 7.49 1.72 -13.23
N GLU A 62 8.15 0.87 -12.44
CA GLU A 62 8.12 -0.58 -12.59
C GLU A 62 6.87 -1.13 -11.87
N VAL A 63 5.92 -1.69 -12.61
CA VAL A 63 4.63 -2.16 -12.07
C VAL A 63 4.59 -3.68 -12.10
N PHE A 64 4.52 -4.30 -10.92
CA PHE A 64 4.36 -5.74 -10.72
C PHE A 64 2.94 -6.04 -10.29
N ARG A 65 2.25 -6.86 -11.07
CA ARG A 65 0.91 -7.36 -10.77
C ARG A 65 0.98 -8.76 -10.22
N ILE A 66 0.49 -8.93 -9.01
CA ILE A 66 0.49 -10.20 -8.29
C ILE A 66 -0.91 -10.80 -8.32
N ASP A 67 -0.95 -12.11 -8.45
CA ASP A 67 -2.19 -12.88 -8.42
C ASP A 67 -2.97 -12.62 -7.12
N SER A 68 -4.17 -12.07 -7.27
CA SER A 68 -5.06 -11.77 -6.15
C SER A 68 -6.28 -12.67 -6.11
N TYR A 69 -6.48 -13.58 -7.06
CA TYR A 69 -7.75 -14.29 -7.25
C TYR A 69 -7.70 -15.82 -7.19
N LYS A 70 -6.52 -16.47 -7.25
CA LYS A 70 -6.49 -17.93 -7.35
C LYS A 70 -7.07 -18.69 -6.15
N ASN A 71 -7.02 -18.11 -4.95
CA ASN A 71 -7.52 -18.78 -3.75
C ASN A 71 -8.97 -18.37 -3.46
N PRO A 72 -9.93 -19.33 -3.44
CA PRO A 72 -11.30 -19.02 -3.05
C PRO A 72 -11.33 -18.54 -1.61
N SER A 73 -12.19 -17.56 -1.34
CA SER A 73 -12.38 -16.98 -0.01
C SER A 73 -13.88 -16.83 0.26
N PRO A 74 -14.32 -17.02 1.51
CA PRO A 74 -15.73 -16.95 1.87
C PRO A 74 -16.28 -15.51 1.91
N ASP A 75 -15.40 -14.51 2.07
CA ASP A 75 -15.75 -13.11 2.23
C ASP A 75 -14.58 -12.19 1.83
N PHE A 76 -14.84 -10.89 1.76
CA PHE A 76 -13.85 -9.88 1.35
C PHE A 76 -12.68 -9.74 2.33
N ALA A 77 -12.88 -9.85 3.64
CA ALA A 77 -11.78 -9.75 4.60
C ALA A 77 -10.83 -10.94 4.47
N SER A 78 -11.38 -12.14 4.36
CA SER A 78 -10.62 -13.37 4.08
C SER A 78 -9.85 -13.26 2.76
N TRP A 79 -10.48 -12.68 1.72
CA TRP A 79 -9.80 -12.38 0.45
C TRP A 79 -8.63 -11.41 0.62
N VAL A 80 -8.83 -10.28 1.31
CA VAL A 80 -7.78 -9.29 1.59
C VAL A 80 -6.60 -9.92 2.32
N TYR A 81 -6.85 -10.79 3.30
CA TYR A 81 -5.79 -11.49 4.02
C TYR A 81 -4.98 -12.41 3.11
N LEU A 82 -5.65 -13.24 2.29
CA LEU A 82 -4.97 -14.13 1.34
C LEU A 82 -4.19 -13.35 0.27
N MET A 83 -4.76 -12.24 -0.21
CA MET A 83 -4.09 -11.33 -1.13
C MET A 83 -2.82 -10.76 -0.49
N ASN A 84 -2.86 -10.31 0.77
CA ASN A 84 -1.68 -9.81 1.48
C ASN A 84 -0.60 -10.89 1.66
N MET A 85 -0.98 -12.13 1.97
CA MET A 85 -0.02 -13.23 2.08
C MET A 85 0.73 -13.46 0.77
N ASN A 86 0.02 -13.41 -0.37
CA ASN A 86 0.65 -13.54 -1.68
C ASN A 86 1.47 -12.30 -2.04
N MET A 87 0.91 -11.10 -1.84
CA MET A 87 1.60 -9.83 -2.10
C MET A 87 2.90 -9.73 -1.32
N GLN A 88 2.91 -10.09 -0.03
CA GLN A 88 4.10 -10.10 0.80
C GLN A 88 5.15 -11.07 0.27
N LYS A 89 4.74 -12.28 -0.14
CA LYS A 89 5.63 -13.30 -0.71
C LYS A 89 6.29 -12.81 -2.01
N GLU A 90 5.49 -12.34 -2.95
CA GLU A 90 5.97 -11.89 -4.26
C GLU A 90 6.79 -10.61 -4.14
N ALA A 91 6.32 -9.63 -3.37
CA ALA A 91 7.07 -8.41 -3.09
C ALA A 91 8.42 -8.71 -2.43
N ALA A 92 8.49 -9.64 -1.47
CA ALA A 92 9.76 -10.03 -0.87
C ALA A 92 10.72 -10.67 -1.89
N ALA A 93 10.22 -11.46 -2.84
CA ALA A 93 11.03 -11.99 -3.93
C ALA A 93 11.55 -10.88 -4.86
N ILE A 94 10.67 -9.92 -5.22
CA ILE A 94 11.02 -8.75 -6.02
C ILE A 94 12.11 -7.93 -5.33
N VAL A 95 11.94 -7.58 -4.04
CA VAL A 95 12.95 -6.83 -3.27
C VAL A 95 14.31 -7.52 -3.29
N LYS A 96 14.36 -8.85 -3.15
CA LYS A 96 15.61 -9.61 -3.23
C LYS A 96 16.24 -9.53 -4.61
N ASN A 97 15.46 -9.68 -5.68
CA ASN A 97 15.94 -9.60 -7.06
C ASN A 97 16.46 -8.20 -7.43
N LEU A 98 15.85 -7.15 -6.87
CA LEU A 98 16.29 -5.76 -7.04
C LEU A 98 17.57 -5.42 -6.26
N GLY A 99 18.02 -6.30 -5.36
CA GLY A 99 19.11 -6.02 -4.42
C GLY A 99 18.70 -5.10 -3.25
N GLY A 100 17.40 -4.92 -3.02
CA GLY A 100 16.85 -4.14 -1.92
C GLY A 100 16.09 -2.88 -2.34
N VAL A 101 15.33 -2.35 -1.39
CA VAL A 101 14.64 -1.05 -1.45
C VAL A 101 14.94 -0.24 -0.18
N ASN A 102 14.75 1.08 -0.25
CA ASN A 102 14.97 1.97 0.88
C ASN A 102 13.70 2.14 1.73
N ILE A 103 12.53 2.20 1.08
CA ILE A 103 11.24 2.51 1.72
C ILE A 103 10.14 1.60 1.16
N PHE A 104 9.27 1.12 2.04
CA PHE A 104 7.96 0.60 1.67
C PHE A 104 6.90 1.68 1.88
N HIS A 105 5.92 1.77 0.99
CA HIS A 105 4.81 2.71 1.10
C HIS A 105 3.49 1.97 0.88
N ALA A 106 2.74 1.77 1.96
CA ALA A 106 1.44 1.11 1.94
C ALA A 106 0.31 2.12 1.69
N HIS A 107 -0.59 1.79 0.76
CA HIS A 107 -1.79 2.58 0.48
C HIS A 107 -3.03 1.92 1.09
N ASP A 108 -3.42 2.41 2.27
CA ASP A 108 -4.60 2.00 3.04
C ASP A 108 -4.53 0.57 3.64
N TRP A 109 -5.55 0.21 4.43
CA TRP A 109 -5.57 -1.04 5.21
C TRP A 109 -5.51 -2.32 4.38
N LEU A 110 -5.95 -2.25 3.12
CA LEU A 110 -6.02 -3.38 2.20
C LEU A 110 -4.66 -4.02 1.92
N VAL A 111 -3.56 -3.30 2.16
CA VAL A 111 -2.19 -3.80 2.00
C VAL A 111 -1.39 -3.71 3.31
N ALA A 112 -2.07 -3.52 4.44
CA ALA A 112 -1.42 -3.31 5.73
C ALA A 112 -0.53 -4.50 6.13
N ASN A 113 -1.07 -5.72 6.09
CA ASN A 113 -0.34 -6.92 6.50
C ASN A 113 0.94 -7.11 5.66
N ALA A 114 0.86 -6.94 4.34
CA ALA A 114 2.02 -7.06 3.47
C ALA A 114 3.06 -5.96 3.74
N GLY A 115 2.62 -4.69 3.87
CA GLY A 115 3.51 -3.57 4.17
C GLY A 115 4.25 -3.73 5.50
N ILE A 116 3.51 -4.07 6.56
CA ILE A 116 4.06 -4.31 7.90
C ILE A 116 4.99 -5.53 7.89
N GLY A 117 4.60 -6.61 7.23
CA GLY A 117 5.43 -7.81 7.10
C GLY A 117 6.76 -7.51 6.40
N LEU A 118 6.73 -6.81 5.26
CA LEU A 118 7.93 -6.44 4.51
C LEU A 118 8.84 -5.49 5.30
N LYS A 119 8.26 -4.49 6.00
CA LYS A 119 8.99 -3.62 6.93
C LYS A 119 9.84 -4.42 7.91
N HIS A 120 9.25 -5.41 8.57
CA HIS A 120 9.95 -6.23 9.57
C HIS A 120 10.94 -7.22 8.96
N ILE A 121 10.60 -7.84 7.83
CA ILE A 121 11.48 -8.78 7.11
C ILE A 121 12.77 -8.09 6.66
N PHE A 122 12.65 -6.90 6.05
CA PHE A 122 13.79 -6.19 5.45
C PHE A 122 14.37 -5.10 6.35
N ARG A 123 13.75 -4.83 7.49
CA ARG A 123 14.11 -3.76 8.45
C ARG A 123 14.25 -2.40 7.75
N LYS A 124 13.23 -2.05 6.95
CA LYS A 124 13.17 -0.78 6.21
C LYS A 124 12.00 0.08 6.70
N PRO A 125 12.10 1.41 6.57
CA PRO A 125 10.99 2.34 6.78
C PRO A 125 9.69 1.88 6.10
N LEU A 126 8.57 2.08 6.79
CA LEU A 126 7.23 1.98 6.23
C LEU A 126 6.55 3.36 6.29
N LEU A 127 6.10 3.86 5.14
CA LEU A 127 5.16 4.97 5.04
C LEU A 127 3.77 4.40 4.81
N ALA A 128 2.75 5.08 5.31
CA ALA A 128 1.36 4.72 5.04
C ALA A 128 0.59 5.94 4.52
N THR A 129 -0.12 5.80 3.41
CA THR A 129 -1.15 6.78 3.03
C THR A 129 -2.51 6.26 3.46
N ILE A 130 -3.24 7.02 4.28
CA ILE A 130 -4.63 6.72 4.65
C ILE A 130 -5.55 7.59 3.78
N HIS A 131 -6.35 6.96 2.92
CA HIS A 131 -7.23 7.67 2.00
C HIS A 131 -8.58 7.97 2.62
N SER A 132 -9.06 7.07 3.48
CA SER A 132 -10.27 7.23 4.30
C SER A 132 -10.22 6.25 5.48
N THR A 133 -11.08 6.42 6.48
CA THR A 133 -11.18 5.49 7.62
C THR A 133 -12.53 4.78 7.62
N GLU A 134 -12.61 3.58 8.15
CA GLU A 134 -13.88 2.83 8.23
C GLU A 134 -14.88 3.55 9.12
N ILE A 135 -14.44 4.03 10.29
CA ILE A 135 -15.29 4.78 11.21
C ILE A 135 -15.87 6.05 10.56
N GLY A 136 -15.10 6.71 9.68
CA GLY A 136 -15.56 7.87 8.91
C GLY A 136 -16.53 7.48 7.79
N ARG A 137 -16.23 6.41 7.04
CA ARG A 137 -17.08 5.90 5.95
C ARG A 137 -18.44 5.39 6.45
N ARG A 138 -18.49 4.84 7.67
CA ARG A 138 -19.68 4.20 8.27
C ARG A 138 -20.39 5.06 9.31
N ASN A 139 -19.84 6.24 9.63
CA ASN A 139 -20.35 7.11 10.69
C ASN A 139 -20.50 6.36 12.03
N GLY A 140 -19.42 5.69 12.44
CA GLY A 140 -19.39 4.79 13.59
C GLY A 140 -19.01 3.35 13.22
N LEU A 141 -18.87 2.51 14.24
CA LEU A 141 -18.58 1.08 14.09
C LEU A 141 -19.76 0.29 14.66
N HIS A 142 -20.46 -0.42 13.78
CA HIS A 142 -21.74 -1.09 14.05
C HIS A 142 -21.63 -2.61 13.99
N SER A 143 -20.47 -3.15 13.59
CA SER A 143 -20.21 -4.58 13.54
C SER A 143 -18.75 -4.92 13.86
N ASP A 144 -18.49 -6.20 14.17
CA ASP A 144 -17.13 -6.70 14.35
C ASP A 144 -16.32 -6.67 13.05
N TYR A 145 -16.99 -6.75 11.90
CA TYR A 145 -16.35 -6.59 10.60
C TYR A 145 -15.81 -5.17 10.39
N GLU A 146 -16.63 -4.15 10.69
CA GLU A 146 -16.20 -2.74 10.64
C GLU A 146 -15.11 -2.45 11.68
N ARG A 147 -15.24 -3.02 12.88
CA ARG A 147 -14.19 -2.94 13.91
C ARG A 147 -12.88 -3.55 13.43
N MET A 148 -12.92 -4.72 12.81
CA MET A 148 -11.72 -5.37 12.26
C MET A 148 -11.00 -4.47 11.24
N ILE A 149 -11.73 -3.82 10.32
CA ILE A 149 -11.14 -2.88 9.37
C ILE A 149 -10.52 -1.69 10.11
N HIS A 150 -11.27 -1.09 11.04
CA HIS A 150 -10.81 0.06 11.83
C HIS A 150 -9.52 -0.25 12.62
N GLU A 151 -9.46 -1.41 13.28
CA GLU A 151 -8.27 -1.85 14.02
C GLU A 151 -7.09 -2.13 13.08
N THR A 152 -7.35 -2.61 11.85
CA THR A 152 -6.30 -2.81 10.83
C THR A 152 -5.76 -1.48 10.30
N GLU A 153 -6.64 -0.50 10.06
CA GLU A 153 -6.24 0.88 9.72
C GLU A 153 -5.39 1.48 10.85
N ALA A 154 -5.84 1.36 12.10
CA ALA A 154 -5.10 1.83 13.26
C ALA A 154 -3.72 1.17 13.33
N TRP A 155 -3.66 -0.16 13.25
CA TRP A 155 -2.40 -0.92 13.31
C TRP A 155 -1.40 -0.47 12.24
N LEU A 156 -1.87 -0.24 11.00
CA LEU A 156 -1.03 0.31 9.93
C LEU A 156 -0.45 1.68 10.32
N THR A 157 -1.25 2.57 10.91
CA THR A 157 -0.74 3.88 11.35
C THR A 157 0.30 3.79 12.45
N TYR A 158 0.15 2.86 13.40
CA TYR A 158 1.12 2.64 14.48
C TYR A 158 2.42 1.99 13.99
N GLU A 159 2.36 1.17 12.94
CA GLU A 159 3.54 0.57 12.33
C GLU A 159 4.25 1.51 11.35
N ALA A 160 3.56 2.50 10.78
CA ALA A 160 4.18 3.46 9.89
C ALA A 160 5.13 4.41 10.65
N TRP A 161 6.27 4.75 10.03
CA TRP A 161 7.12 5.83 10.49
C TRP A 161 6.54 7.21 10.17
N THR A 162 5.75 7.29 9.11
CA THR A 162 5.04 8.51 8.74
C THR A 162 3.72 8.13 8.10
N VAL A 163 2.66 8.78 8.57
CA VAL A 163 1.32 8.68 8.01
C VAL A 163 1.07 9.89 7.13
N ILE A 164 0.70 9.65 5.88
CA ILE A 164 0.38 10.65 4.87
C ILE A 164 -1.14 10.64 4.67
N CYS A 165 -1.73 11.82 4.56
CA CYS A 165 -3.16 12.00 4.34
C CYS A 165 -3.40 12.82 3.06
N CYS A 166 -4.53 12.59 2.40
CA CYS A 166 -4.89 13.30 1.17
C CYS A 166 -5.41 14.74 1.39
N SER A 167 -5.61 15.16 2.64
CA SER A 167 -6.08 16.50 2.99
C SER A 167 -5.85 16.83 4.47
N ASN A 168 -5.88 18.11 4.83
CA ASN A 168 -5.84 18.56 6.23
C ASN A 168 -7.05 18.07 7.05
N TYR A 169 -8.20 17.87 6.40
CA TYR A 169 -9.35 17.22 7.02
C TYR A 169 -8.97 15.79 7.43
N MET A 170 -8.40 15.01 6.50
CA MET A 170 -7.99 13.63 6.79
C MET A 170 -6.89 13.57 7.85
N VAL A 171 -5.93 14.50 7.88
CA VAL A 171 -4.97 14.60 8.99
C VAL A 171 -5.69 14.70 10.34
N SER A 172 -6.65 15.62 10.45
CA SER A 172 -7.43 15.82 11.68
C SER A 172 -8.28 14.59 12.02
N HIS A 173 -8.87 13.96 11.00
CA HIS A 173 -9.75 12.82 11.14
C HIS A 173 -9.00 11.55 11.57
N VAL A 174 -7.83 11.26 10.98
CA VAL A 174 -6.97 10.13 11.35
C VAL A 174 -6.43 10.29 12.77
N LYS A 175 -6.06 11.52 13.17
CA LYS A 175 -5.68 11.83 14.57
C LYS A 175 -6.81 11.53 15.54
N TRP A 176 -8.02 12.00 15.24
CA TRP A 176 -9.20 11.70 16.05
C TRP A 176 -9.52 10.20 16.07
N ALA A 177 -9.46 9.53 14.92
CA ALA A 177 -9.86 8.13 14.78
C ALA A 177 -8.90 7.17 15.47
N PHE A 178 -7.60 7.42 15.41
CA PHE A 178 -6.57 6.46 15.85
C PHE A 178 -5.67 6.96 16.99
N ASN A 179 -5.83 8.21 17.43
CA ASN A 179 -5.04 8.83 18.51
C ASN A 179 -3.52 8.86 18.24
N ILE A 180 -3.13 9.18 17.00
CA ILE A 180 -1.72 9.28 16.57
C ILE A 180 -1.15 10.71 16.75
N PRO A 181 0.18 10.86 16.94
CA PRO A 181 0.84 12.15 17.11
C PRO A 181 0.87 13.00 15.83
N GLU A 182 1.50 14.18 15.92
CA GLU A 182 1.44 15.20 14.88
C GLU A 182 2.10 14.84 13.55
#